data_AF-A0AAJ2J9Q2-F1
#
_entry.id   AF-A0AAJ2J9Q2-F1
#
_cell.length_a   1.000
_cell.length_b   1.000
_cell.length_c   1.000
_cell.angle_alpha   90.00
_cell.angle_beta   90.00
_cell.angle_gamma   90.00
#
_symmetry.space_group_name_H-M   'P 1'
#
loop_
_entity.id
_entity.type
_entity.pdbx_description
1 polymer ?
#
loop_
_entity_poly.entity_id
_entity_poly.type
_entity_poly.pdbx_seq_one_letter_code
_entity_poly.pdbx_strand_id
1 'polypeptide(L)'
;MYSSHGFRTARIPSGWVQTGERWALWYNGRETANVTLDGGPGVRLWMEGQKMWQTKEVRAANVRQAKRYAERWCAARLYPYLPLREAVARLTDSTPIQPPPPLPGLPPTREQQQQARRLSEATATATARVREALEPAKPRATKPRPKDARKAWVRAGLQQIRPR
;
A
#
# COMPACT_ATOMS: atom_id res chain seq x y z
N MET A 1 17.73 -11.75 -7.71
CA MET A 1 16.32 -11.87 -8.15
C MET A 1 15.47 -11.13 -7.13
N TYR A 2 15.00 -9.93 -7.48
CA TYR A 2 14.21 -9.09 -6.57
C TYR A 2 12.77 -9.60 -6.52
N SER A 3 12.39 -10.25 -5.43
CA SER A 3 11.01 -10.61 -5.13
C SER A 3 10.29 -9.41 -4.52
N SER A 4 9.67 -8.60 -5.37
CA SER A 4 8.84 -7.47 -4.96
C SER A 4 7.53 -7.96 -4.31
N HIS A 5 7.55 -8.25 -3.01
CA HIS A 5 6.34 -8.34 -2.19
C HIS A 5 5.79 -6.93 -1.94
N GLY A 6 5.16 -6.35 -2.96
CA GLY A 6 4.34 -5.15 -2.80
C GLY A 6 3.04 -5.54 -2.11
N PHE A 7 2.87 -5.09 -0.87
CA PHE A 7 1.61 -5.07 -0.15
C PHE A 7 0.51 -4.46 -1.03
N ARG A 8 -0.32 -5.29 -1.68
CA ARG A 8 -1.53 -4.82 -2.35
C ARG A 8 -2.55 -4.46 -1.26
N THR A 9 -2.60 -3.18 -0.90
CA THR A 9 -3.72 -2.50 -0.24
C THR A 9 -4.94 -2.31 -1.17
N ALA A 10 -4.88 -2.82 -2.41
CA ALA A 10 -6.01 -2.83 -3.32
C ALA A 10 -7.02 -3.90 -2.87
N ARG A 11 -8.31 -3.52 -2.78
CA ARG A 11 -9.42 -4.47 -2.57
C ARG A 11 -9.22 -5.67 -3.49
N ILE A 12 -9.26 -6.88 -2.92
CA ILE A 12 -9.24 -8.11 -3.72
C ILE A 12 -10.43 -8.01 -4.69
N PRO A 13 -10.19 -7.97 -6.01
CA PRO A 13 -11.29 -7.88 -6.96
C PRO A 13 -12.17 -9.13 -6.81
N SER A 14 -13.48 -8.92 -6.74
CA SER A 14 -14.48 -9.99 -6.72
C SER A 14 -15.54 -9.71 -7.79
N GLY A 15 -15.95 -10.76 -8.49
CA GLY A 15 -16.88 -10.65 -9.62
C GLY A 15 -16.18 -10.25 -10.92
N TRP A 16 -16.97 -9.74 -11.88
CA TRP A 16 -16.45 -9.36 -13.19
C TRP A 16 -15.73 -8.03 -13.17
N VAL A 17 -14.47 -8.04 -13.60
CA VAL A 17 -13.65 -6.85 -13.83
C VAL A 17 -13.40 -6.71 -15.32
N GLN A 18 -13.61 -5.53 -15.88
CA GLN A 18 -13.27 -5.23 -17.27
C GLN A 18 -11.88 -4.60 -17.34
N THR A 19 -11.06 -5.08 -18.25
CA THR A 19 -9.74 -4.53 -18.57
C THR A 19 -9.61 -4.46 -20.08
N GLY A 20 -9.85 -3.27 -20.65
CA GLY A 20 -9.93 -3.09 -22.10
C GLY A 20 -11.02 -3.95 -22.72
N GLU A 21 -10.62 -4.84 -23.64
CA GLU A 21 -11.46 -5.77 -24.39
C GLU A 21 -11.62 -7.14 -23.72
N ARG A 22 -11.08 -7.29 -22.49
CA ARG A 22 -11.16 -8.52 -21.70
C ARG A 22 -12.02 -8.30 -20.47
N TRP A 23 -12.88 -9.28 -20.17
CA TRP A 23 -13.59 -9.36 -18.91
C TRP A 23 -13.06 -10.55 -18.12
N ALA A 24 -12.60 -10.32 -16.90
CA ALA A 24 -12.08 -11.36 -16.02
C ALA A 24 -13.01 -11.54 -14.81
N LEU A 25 -13.37 -12.78 -14.50
CA LEU A 25 -14.11 -13.15 -13.30
C LEU A 25 -13.11 -13.49 -12.19
N TRP A 26 -13.11 -12.69 -11.14
CA TRP A 26 -12.22 -12.86 -10.00
C TRP A 26 -12.94 -13.52 -8.82
N TYR A 27 -12.26 -14.51 -8.25
CA TYR A 27 -12.69 -15.21 -7.04
C TYR A 27 -11.50 -15.40 -6.12
N ASN A 28 -11.62 -14.94 -4.87
CA ASN A 28 -10.60 -15.06 -3.84
C ASN A 28 -9.19 -14.60 -4.30
N GLY A 29 -9.12 -13.51 -5.07
CA GLY A 29 -7.86 -12.97 -5.59
C GLY A 29 -7.25 -13.72 -6.78
N ARG A 30 -7.97 -14.68 -7.35
CA ARG A 30 -7.58 -15.42 -8.55
C ARG A 30 -8.56 -15.18 -9.69
N GLU A 31 -8.04 -15.06 -10.90
CA GLU A 31 -8.87 -15.10 -12.11
C GLU A 31 -9.33 -16.55 -12.35
N THR A 32 -10.65 -16.76 -12.37
CA THR A 32 -11.27 -18.07 -12.59
C THR A 32 -11.97 -18.19 -13.93
N ALA A 33 -12.22 -17.08 -14.61
CA ALA A 33 -12.63 -17.09 -16.01
C ALA A 33 -12.22 -15.78 -16.69
N ASN A 34 -12.02 -15.82 -18.01
CA ASN A 34 -11.97 -14.60 -18.82
C ASN A 34 -12.75 -14.75 -20.13
N VAL A 35 -13.34 -13.65 -20.55
CA VAL A 35 -13.95 -13.46 -21.86
C VAL A 35 -13.08 -12.47 -22.62
N THR A 36 -12.61 -12.85 -23.80
CA THR A 36 -11.77 -12.01 -24.65
C THR A 36 -12.39 -11.91 -26.04
N LEU A 37 -12.39 -10.70 -26.62
CA LEU A 37 -12.72 -10.51 -28.03
C LEU A 37 -11.58 -11.09 -28.88
N ASP A 38 -11.89 -12.00 -29.79
CA ASP A 38 -10.89 -12.78 -30.54
C ASP A 38 -10.86 -12.41 -32.03
N GLY A 39 -11.29 -11.17 -32.36
CA GLY A 39 -11.34 -10.62 -33.72
C GLY A 39 -12.31 -11.29 -34.70
N GLY A 40 -12.85 -12.47 -34.39
CA GLY A 40 -13.82 -13.20 -35.20
C GLY A 40 -15.28 -13.01 -34.76
N PRO A 41 -16.25 -13.67 -35.43
CA PRO A 41 -17.64 -13.65 -35.02
C PRO A 41 -17.81 -14.39 -33.69
N GLY A 42 -17.82 -13.63 -32.60
CA GLY A 42 -18.05 -14.11 -31.24
C GLY A 42 -16.91 -13.79 -30.27
N VAL A 43 -16.93 -14.47 -29.13
CA VAL A 43 -15.98 -14.25 -28.03
C VAL A 43 -15.38 -15.58 -27.59
N ARG A 44 -14.11 -15.52 -27.18
CA ARG A 44 -13.42 -16.65 -26.56
C ARG A 44 -13.62 -16.58 -25.05
N LEU A 45 -13.94 -17.72 -24.45
CA LEU A 45 -14.15 -17.88 -23.02
C LEU A 45 -13.20 -18.95 -22.50
N TRP A 46 -12.37 -18.57 -21.54
CA TRP A 46 -11.55 -19.49 -20.76
C TRP A 46 -12.07 -19.54 -19.32
N MET A 47 -12.09 -20.73 -18.72
CA MET A 47 -12.55 -20.95 -17.35
C MET A 47 -11.68 -21.98 -16.63
N GLU A 48 -11.52 -21.79 -15.33
CA GLU A 48 -10.79 -22.67 -14.43
C GLU A 48 -11.58 -22.93 -13.14
N GLY A 49 -11.67 -24.20 -12.77
CA GLY A 49 -12.33 -24.67 -11.55
C GLY A 49 -11.39 -24.70 -10.34
N GLN A 50 -11.76 -25.49 -9.33
CA GLN A 50 -11.00 -25.57 -8.08
C GLN A 50 -9.72 -26.41 -8.20
N LYS A 51 -9.62 -27.24 -9.25
CA LYS A 51 -8.49 -28.15 -9.49
C LYS A 51 -7.80 -27.81 -10.82
N MET A 52 -6.48 -28.04 -10.91
CA MET A 52 -5.68 -27.65 -12.08
C MET A 52 -6.12 -28.30 -13.41
N TRP A 53 -6.74 -29.47 -13.37
CA TRP A 53 -7.27 -30.17 -14.55
C TRP A 53 -8.70 -29.76 -14.91
N GLN A 54 -9.34 -28.92 -14.11
CA GLN A 54 -10.65 -28.35 -14.43
C GLN A 54 -10.43 -27.05 -15.19
N THR A 55 -9.84 -27.11 -16.37
CA THR A 55 -9.72 -25.98 -17.30
C THR A 55 -10.61 -26.24 -18.51
N LYS A 56 -11.25 -25.19 -19.02
CA LYS A 56 -12.11 -25.29 -20.20
C LYS A 56 -12.07 -24.03 -21.03
N GLU A 57 -11.90 -24.19 -22.33
CA GLU A 57 -11.99 -23.11 -23.31
C GLU A 57 -13.20 -23.35 -24.22
N VAL A 58 -13.99 -22.31 -24.47
CA VAL A 58 -15.26 -22.36 -25.22
C VAL A 58 -15.40 -21.08 -26.04
N ARG A 59 -16.14 -21.14 -27.15
CA ARG A 59 -16.58 -19.95 -27.92
C ARG A 59 -18.04 -19.65 -27.65
N ALA A 60 -18.39 -18.37 -27.56
CA ALA A 60 -19.77 -17.93 -27.42
C ALA A 60 -20.08 -16.82 -28.44
N ALA A 61 -21.35 -16.70 -28.82
CA ALA A 61 -21.77 -15.69 -29.81
C ALA A 61 -21.63 -14.25 -29.27
N ASN A 62 -21.76 -14.05 -27.96
CA ASN A 62 -21.67 -12.73 -27.34
C ASN A 62 -21.12 -12.79 -25.90
N VAL A 63 -20.64 -11.64 -25.41
CA VAL A 63 -20.07 -11.48 -24.05
C VAL A 63 -21.07 -11.85 -22.96
N ARG A 64 -22.35 -11.48 -23.10
CA ARG A 64 -23.37 -11.72 -22.07
C ARG A 64 -23.61 -13.22 -21.85
N GLN A 65 -23.67 -13.98 -22.94
CA GLN A 65 -23.80 -15.45 -22.90
C GLN A 65 -22.53 -16.09 -22.33
N ALA A 66 -21.36 -15.61 -22.75
CA ALA A 66 -20.08 -16.09 -22.22
C ALA A 66 -20.00 -15.90 -20.70
N LYS A 67 -20.35 -14.71 -20.19
CA LYS A 67 -20.36 -14.41 -18.76
C LYS A 67 -21.30 -15.32 -17.98
N ARG A 68 -22.56 -15.47 -18.43
CA ARG A 68 -23.54 -16.37 -17.77
C ARG A 68 -23.10 -17.83 -17.77
N TYR A 69 -22.49 -18.29 -18.85
CA TYR A 69 -21.96 -19.66 -18.91
C TYR A 69 -20.81 -19.84 -17.93
N ALA A 70 -19.87 -18.90 -17.91
CA ALA A 70 -18.73 -18.91 -16.99
C ALA A 70 -19.17 -18.88 -15.52
N GLU A 71 -20.09 -17.99 -15.16
CA GLU A 71 -20.65 -17.90 -13.80
C GLU A 71 -21.20 -19.25 -13.36
N ARG A 72 -22.06 -19.88 -14.15
CA ARG A 72 -22.68 -21.17 -13.80
C ARG A 72 -21.66 -22.29 -13.73
N TRP A 73 -20.72 -22.33 -14.68
CA TRP A 73 -19.70 -23.37 -14.76
C TRP A 73 -18.71 -23.30 -13.61
N CYS A 74 -18.24 -22.08 -13.28
CA CYS A 74 -17.35 -21.81 -12.15
C CYS A 74 -18.08 -22.03 -10.82
N ALA A 75 -19.30 -21.52 -10.65
CA ALA A 75 -20.08 -21.67 -9.43
C ALA A 75 -20.27 -23.15 -9.04
N ALA A 76 -20.62 -24.01 -10.01
CA ALA A 76 -20.80 -25.45 -9.78
C ALA A 76 -19.51 -26.17 -9.33
N ARG A 77 -18.33 -25.60 -9.59
CA ARG A 77 -17.03 -26.21 -9.28
C ARG A 77 -16.35 -25.59 -8.06
N LEU A 78 -16.55 -24.30 -7.84
CA LEU A 78 -16.00 -23.56 -6.70
C LEU A 78 -16.84 -23.75 -5.43
N TYR A 79 -18.15 -23.95 -5.58
CA TYR A 79 -19.09 -24.16 -4.47
C TYR A 79 -19.92 -25.44 -4.67
N PRO A 80 -19.30 -26.64 -4.62
CA PRO A 80 -20.01 -27.89 -4.91
C PRO A 80 -21.12 -28.21 -3.90
N TYR A 81 -21.08 -27.62 -2.70
CA TYR A 81 -22.03 -27.88 -1.61
C TYR A 81 -23.20 -26.87 -1.57
N LEU A 82 -23.20 -25.84 -2.42
CA LEU A 82 -24.25 -24.84 -2.47
C LEU A 82 -25.18 -25.05 -3.66
N PRO A 83 -26.48 -24.73 -3.55
CA PRO A 83 -27.37 -24.69 -4.71
C PRO A 83 -26.81 -23.73 -5.77
N LEU A 84 -26.90 -24.10 -7.05
CA LEU A 84 -26.28 -23.34 -8.15
C LEU A 84 -26.66 -21.84 -8.14
N ARG A 85 -27.92 -21.52 -7.83
CA ARG A 85 -28.40 -20.14 -7.74
C ARG A 85 -27.65 -19.35 -6.66
N GLU A 86 -27.47 -19.94 -5.48
CA GLU A 86 -26.76 -19.31 -4.37
C GLU A 86 -25.26 -19.23 -4.65
N ALA A 87 -24.68 -20.29 -5.23
CA ALA A 87 -23.28 -20.32 -5.64
C ALA A 87 -22.96 -19.21 -6.67
N VAL A 88 -23.81 -19.01 -7.67
CA VAL A 88 -23.68 -17.90 -8.63
C VAL A 88 -23.81 -16.57 -7.91
N ALA A 89 -24.83 -16.40 -7.05
CA ALA A 89 -25.01 -15.17 -6.30
C ALA A 89 -23.75 -14.82 -5.50
N ARG A 90 -23.18 -15.74 -4.73
CA ARG A 90 -21.94 -15.54 -3.96
C ARG A 90 -20.72 -15.27 -4.85
N LEU A 91 -20.63 -15.92 -6.01
CA LEU A 91 -19.51 -15.73 -6.94
C LEU A 91 -19.55 -14.35 -7.62
N THR A 92 -20.75 -13.86 -7.94
CA THR A 92 -20.95 -12.54 -8.57
C THR A 92 -21.14 -11.42 -7.56
N ASP A 93 -21.33 -11.74 -6.28
CA ASP A 93 -21.46 -10.76 -5.22
C ASP A 93 -20.14 -10.00 -5.07
N SER A 94 -20.12 -8.79 -5.64
CA SER A 94 -19.01 -7.86 -5.53
C SER A 94 -18.99 -7.14 -4.18
N THR A 95 -19.89 -7.49 -3.25
CA THR A 95 -19.82 -6.99 -1.87
C THR A 95 -18.46 -7.37 -1.30
N PRO A 96 -17.59 -6.39 -0.99
CA PRO A 96 -16.31 -6.70 -0.38
C PRO A 96 -16.59 -7.48 0.89
N ILE A 97 -15.98 -8.66 1.05
CA ILE A 97 -15.97 -9.36 2.33
C ILE A 97 -15.37 -8.36 3.32
N GLN A 98 -16.22 -7.69 4.10
CA GLN A 98 -15.73 -6.83 5.15
C GLN A 98 -14.99 -7.74 6.11
N PRO A 99 -13.70 -7.49 6.39
CA PRO A 99 -13.06 -8.20 7.47
C PRO A 99 -13.93 -8.01 8.72
N PRO A 100 -14.13 -9.05 9.53
CA PRO A 100 -14.85 -8.90 10.77
C PRO A 100 -14.27 -7.70 11.52
N PRO A 101 -15.11 -6.84 12.13
CA PRO A 101 -14.61 -5.68 12.86
C PRO A 101 -13.53 -6.14 13.84
N PRO A 102 -12.42 -5.41 13.98
CA PRO A 102 -11.34 -5.82 14.88
C PRO A 102 -11.97 -6.07 16.24
N LEU A 103 -11.72 -7.27 16.79
CA LEU A 103 -12.21 -7.63 18.12
C LEU A 103 -11.81 -6.51 19.09
N PRO A 104 -12.70 -6.10 20.02
CA PRO A 104 -12.35 -5.13 21.04
C PRO A 104 -11.04 -5.58 21.68
N GLY A 105 -9.99 -4.78 21.53
CA GLY A 105 -8.67 -5.13 22.03
C GLY A 105 -8.76 -5.38 23.53
N LEU A 106 -8.26 -6.53 23.99
CA LEU A 106 -8.12 -6.78 25.42
C LEU A 106 -7.34 -5.61 26.05
N PRO A 107 -7.74 -5.12 27.24
CA PRO A 107 -6.99 -4.08 27.91
C PRO A 107 -5.53 -4.56 28.07
N PRO A 108 -4.54 -3.71 27.76
CA PRO A 108 -3.15 -4.13 27.74
C PRO A 108 -2.75 -4.69 29.10
N THR A 109 -2.13 -5.86 29.10
CA THR A 109 -1.67 -6.51 30.34
C THR A 109 -0.62 -5.65 31.04
N ARG A 110 -0.45 -5.81 32.36
CA ARG A 110 0.53 -5.04 33.14
C ARG A 110 1.95 -5.14 32.56
N GLU A 111 2.31 -6.29 32.01
CA GLU A 111 3.59 -6.52 31.34
C GLU A 111 3.73 -5.69 30.06
N GLN A 112 2.68 -5.62 29.23
CA GLN A 112 2.67 -4.77 28.02
C GLN A 112 2.81 -3.28 28.39
N GLN A 113 2.17 -2.85 29.48
CA GLN A 113 2.30 -1.48 29.98
C GLN A 113 3.72 -1.20 30.49
N GLN A 114 4.35 -2.15 31.18
CA GLN A 114 5.73 -2.00 31.61
C GLN A 114 6.70 -1.98 30.43
N GLN A 115 6.47 -2.80 29.40
CA GLN A 115 7.27 -2.79 28.18
C GLN A 115 7.13 -1.46 27.42
N ALA A 116 5.91 -0.92 27.31
CA ALA A 116 5.67 0.40 26.72
C ALA A 116 6.37 1.53 27.49
N ARG A 117 6.38 1.46 28.84
CA ARG A 117 7.12 2.41 29.68
C ARG A 117 8.62 2.34 29.44
N ARG A 118 9.21 1.14 29.45
CA ARG A 118 10.64 0.94 29.14
C ARG A 118 11.01 1.46 27.76
N LEU A 119 10.16 1.25 26.76
CA LEU A 119 10.36 1.77 25.40
C LEU A 119 10.29 3.31 25.38
N SER A 120 9.35 3.91 26.09
CA SER A 120 9.23 5.37 26.21
C SER A 120 10.46 5.99 26.89
N GLU A 121 10.94 5.39 27.97
CA GLU A 121 12.13 5.83 28.71
C GLU A 121 13.40 5.72 27.85
N ALA A 122 13.56 4.61 27.12
CA ALA A 122 14.65 4.43 26.18
C ALA A 122 14.60 5.45 25.03
N THR A 123 13.40 5.72 24.52
CA THR A 123 13.18 6.70 23.45
C THR A 123 13.51 8.10 23.92
N ALA A 124 13.05 8.51 25.12
CA ALA A 124 13.37 9.81 25.71
C ALA A 124 14.89 10.00 25.89
N THR A 125 15.58 8.96 26.35
CA THR A 125 17.04 8.98 26.53
C THR A 125 17.76 9.11 25.19
N ALA A 126 17.31 8.38 24.16
CA ALA A 126 17.89 8.47 22.82
C ALA A 126 17.66 9.85 22.19
N THR A 127 16.45 10.41 22.31
CA THR A 127 16.12 11.75 21.81
C THR A 127 16.94 12.83 22.51
N ALA A 128 17.17 12.72 23.82
CA ALA A 128 18.02 13.66 24.56
C ALA A 128 19.47 13.65 24.05
N ARG A 129 20.05 12.47 23.82
CA ARG A 129 21.41 12.33 23.26
C ARG A 129 21.51 12.90 21.85
N VAL A 130 20.51 12.66 21.00
CA VAL A 130 20.46 13.24 19.66
C VAL A 130 20.39 14.76 19.73
N ARG A 131 19.56 15.31 20.64
CA ARG A 131 19.47 16.76 20.83
C ARG A 131 20.79 17.37 21.32
N GLU A 132 21.46 16.73 22.28
CA GLU A 132 22.77 17.16 22.78
C GLU A 132 23.84 17.13 21.70
N ALA A 133 23.87 16.09 20.85
CA ALA A 133 24.80 15.99 19.73
C ALA A 133 24.55 17.02 18.62
N LEU A 134 23.32 17.56 18.55
CA LEU A 134 22.90 18.55 17.57
C LEU A 134 22.94 20.00 18.11
N GLU A 135 23.26 20.20 19.40
CA GLU A 135 23.46 21.54 19.95
C GLU A 135 24.69 22.20 19.28
N PRO A 136 24.53 23.37 18.64
CA PRO A 136 25.64 24.02 17.94
C PRO A 136 26.71 24.50 18.93
N ALA A 137 27.97 24.23 18.60
CA ALA A 137 29.11 24.60 19.42
C ALA A 137 29.10 26.12 19.73
N LYS A 138 29.09 26.44 21.03
CA LYS A 138 29.12 27.82 21.54
C LYS A 138 30.28 28.59 20.88
N PRO A 139 30.04 29.71 20.17
CA PRO A 139 31.11 30.42 19.49
C PRO A 139 32.09 30.96 20.54
N ARG A 140 33.35 30.55 20.45
CA ARG A 140 34.44 31.12 21.27
C ARG A 140 34.54 32.59 20.91
N ALA A 141 34.50 33.46 21.93
CA ALA A 141 34.72 34.89 21.75
C ALA A 141 36.06 35.12 21.03
N THR A 142 35.98 35.49 19.76
CA THR A 142 37.14 35.83 18.92
C THR A 142 37.73 37.13 19.46
N LYS A 143 38.92 37.05 20.07
CA LYS A 143 39.69 38.26 20.37
C LYS A 143 39.90 39.03 19.05
N PRO A 144 39.71 40.36 19.03
CA PRO A 144 39.80 41.12 17.80
C PRO A 144 41.18 40.97 17.18
N ARG A 145 41.21 40.72 15.87
CA ARG A 145 42.44 40.48 15.12
C ARG A 145 43.30 41.76 15.14
N PRO A 146 44.63 41.69 15.31
CA PRO A 146 45.48 42.89 15.45
C PRO A 146 45.34 43.92 14.30
N LYS A 147 44.96 43.44 13.11
CA LYS A 147 44.72 44.26 11.92
C LYS A 147 43.51 45.20 12.07
N ASP A 148 42.50 44.80 12.84
CA ASP A 148 41.31 45.60 13.12
C ASP A 148 41.59 46.69 14.15
N ALA A 149 42.45 46.43 15.14
CA ALA A 149 42.95 47.47 16.03
C ALA A 149 43.74 48.55 15.27
N ARG A 150 44.58 48.15 14.30
CA ARG A 150 45.30 49.09 13.44
C ARG A 150 44.35 49.90 12.54
N LYS A 151 43.30 49.29 11.97
CA LYS A 151 42.27 50.01 11.20
C LYS A 151 41.45 50.97 12.07
N ALA A 152 41.14 50.58 13.31
CA ALA A 152 40.45 51.45 14.27
C ALA A 152 41.31 52.66 14.62
N TRP A 153 42.62 52.46 14.83
CA TRP A 153 43.56 53.54 15.10
C TRP A 153 43.70 54.50 13.90
N VAL A 154 43.78 53.96 12.68
CA VAL A 154 43.80 54.76 11.44
C VAL A 154 42.50 55.55 11.25
N ARG A 155 41.33 54.95 11.53
CA ARG A 155 40.04 55.68 11.48
C ARG A 155 39.93 56.77 12.55
N ALA A 156 40.45 56.53 13.76
CA ALA A 156 40.48 57.52 14.83
C ALA A 156 41.39 58.71 14.46
N GLY A 157 42.57 58.43 13.89
CA GLY A 157 43.46 59.48 13.37
C GLY A 157 42.83 60.29 12.24
N LEU A 158 42.06 59.65 11.35
CA LEU A 158 41.38 60.34 10.26
C LEU A 158 40.22 61.25 10.75
N GLN A 159 39.59 60.93 11.88
CA GLN A 159 38.57 61.79 12.49
C GLN A 159 39.16 63.03 13.18
N GLN A 160 40.39 62.97 13.68
CA GLN A 160 41.07 64.15 14.24
C GLN A 160 41.53 65.14 13.15
N ILE A 161 41.68 64.68 11.91
CA ILE A 161 42.18 65.49 10.78
C ILE A 161 41.04 66.12 9.96
N ARG A 162 39.77 65.82 10.27
CA ARG A 162 38.64 66.54 9.66
C ARG A 162 38.32 67.81 10.48
N PRO A 163 38.62 69.03 9.98
CA PRO A 163 38.04 70.23 10.54
C PRO A 163 36.54 70.27 10.17
N ARG A 164 35.78 70.95 11.03
CA ARG A 164 34.33 71.11 10.97
C ARG A 164 33.87 71.91 9.74
#